data_AF-A0A952ULR4-F1
#
_entry.id   AF-A0A952ULR4-F1
#
_cell.length_a   1.000
_cell.length_b   1.000
_cell.length_c   1.000
_cell.angle_alpha   90.00
_cell.angle_beta   90.00
_cell.angle_gamma   90.00
#
_symmetry.space_group_name_H-M   'P 1'
#
loop_
_entity.id
_entity.type
_entity.pdbx_description
1 polymer ?
#
loop_
_entity_poly.entity_id
_entity_poly.type
_entity_poly.pdbx_seq_one_letter_code
_entity_poly.pdbx_strand_id
1 'polypeptide(L)'
;MRVLEAHGDLWDVHAQGSWIAITTNGVIRTNGHGVMGAGLAKQAADRFPSLPSLLGTHLRRFGNIPTSIPSMRIMTLPTKHHFRTASDLALIQNSLQHIQLILTRERIDRLYCPHPGCGLGQLSWQQVRAVIVHVVDHRFLFLHSTA
;
A
#
# COMPACT_ATOMS: atom_id res chain seq x y z
N MET A 1 21.51 0.06 -2.97
CA MET A 1 20.75 0.92 -2.03
C MET A 1 20.24 0.03 -0.90
N ARG A 2 20.14 0.51 0.34
CA ARG A 2 19.66 -0.29 1.48
C ARG A 2 18.16 -0.05 1.66
N VAL A 3 17.36 -1.11 1.74
CA VAL A 3 15.96 -1.03 2.20
C VAL A 3 15.95 -0.61 3.66
N LEU A 4 15.25 0.47 4.00
CA LEU A 4 15.11 0.94 5.37
C LEU A 4 13.96 0.20 6.05
N GLU A 5 14.23 -0.32 7.24
CA GLU A 5 13.33 -1.17 8.01
C GLU A 5 13.36 -0.74 9.48
N ALA A 6 12.23 -0.79 10.16
CA ALA A 6 12.10 -0.51 11.59
C ALA A 6 10.93 -1.30 12.20
N HIS A 7 10.84 -1.35 13.52
CA HIS A 7 9.65 -1.86 14.21
C HIS A 7 8.67 -0.71 14.50
N GLY A 8 7.38 -0.99 14.39
CA GLY A 8 6.32 -0.05 14.74
C GLY A 8 5.00 -0.35 14.04
N ASP A 9 3.96 0.35 14.44
CA ASP A 9 2.63 0.27 13.83
C ASP A 9 2.39 1.43 12.85
N LEU A 10 1.73 1.14 11.72
CA LEU A 10 1.44 2.14 10.70
C LEU A 10 0.43 3.19 11.20
N TRP A 11 -0.54 2.80 12.01
CA TRP A 11 -1.53 3.73 12.52
C TRP A 11 -0.94 4.67 13.56
N ASP A 12 0.03 4.22 14.35
CA ASP A 12 0.76 5.08 15.29
C ASP A 12 1.52 6.20 14.56
N VAL A 13 2.28 5.88 13.51
CA VAL A 13 3.00 6.91 12.73
C VAL A 13 2.05 7.79 11.91
N HIS A 14 0.91 7.25 11.47
CA HIS A 14 -0.13 8.01 10.77
C HIS A 14 -0.82 9.03 11.68
N ALA A 15 -1.11 8.64 12.93
CA ALA A 15 -1.67 9.51 13.95
C ALA A 15 -0.73 10.70 14.27
N GLN A 16 0.58 10.50 14.14
CA GLN A 16 1.60 11.54 14.26
C GLN A 16 1.73 12.43 13.01
N GLY A 17 0.90 12.22 11.99
CA GLY A 17 0.87 13.06 10.78
C GLY A 17 1.64 12.50 9.59
N SER A 18 2.19 11.28 9.68
CA SER A 18 2.95 10.68 8.59
C SER A 18 2.07 10.13 7.46
N TRP A 19 2.66 10.02 6.27
CA TRP A 19 2.08 9.27 5.16
C TRP A 19 2.32 7.77 5.32
N ILE A 20 1.27 6.97 5.07
CA ILE A 20 1.36 5.50 5.10
C ILE A 20 0.88 4.88 3.79
N ALA A 21 1.46 3.73 3.44
CA ALA A 21 0.96 2.89 2.36
C ALA A 21 -0.02 1.83 2.89
N ILE A 22 -1.13 1.62 2.18
CA ILE A 22 -2.10 0.56 2.48
C ILE A 22 -2.12 -0.43 1.32
N THR A 23 -1.96 -1.72 1.61
CA THR A 23 -2.03 -2.75 0.56
C THR A 23 -3.46 -2.89 0.03
N THR A 24 -3.60 -2.94 -1.29
CA THR A 24 -4.92 -2.99 -1.97
C THR A 24 -4.95 -4.06 -3.07
N ASN A 25 -6.13 -4.25 -3.65
CA ASN A 25 -6.36 -5.19 -4.76
C ASN A 25 -7.25 -4.55 -5.84
N GLY A 26 -7.31 -5.18 -7.01
CA GLY A 26 -8.00 -4.66 -8.19
C GLY A 26 -9.51 -4.88 -8.27
N VAL A 27 -10.17 -5.41 -7.22
CA VAL A 27 -11.57 -5.84 -7.31
C VAL A 27 -12.53 -4.73 -6.90
N ILE A 28 -13.56 -4.52 -7.72
CA ILE A 28 -14.68 -3.60 -7.48
C ILE A 28 -15.93 -4.42 -7.16
N ARG A 29 -16.65 -4.05 -6.10
CA ARG A 29 -17.96 -4.62 -5.73
C ARG A 29 -19.08 -4.06 -6.60
N THR A 30 -20.25 -4.71 -6.56
CA THR A 30 -21.45 -4.25 -7.30
C THR A 30 -21.90 -2.83 -6.92
N ASN A 31 -21.68 -2.40 -5.67
CA ASN A 31 -21.94 -1.03 -5.22
C ASN A 31 -20.86 -0.01 -5.64
N GLY A 32 -19.89 -0.43 -6.46
CA GLY A 32 -18.81 0.43 -6.94
C GLY A 32 -17.67 0.66 -5.94
N HIS A 33 -17.65 0.02 -4.77
CA HIS A 33 -16.54 0.14 -3.83
C HIS A 33 -15.40 -0.84 -4.14
N GLY A 34 -14.16 -0.44 -3.90
CA GLY A 34 -13.02 -1.35 -3.86
C GLY A 34 -13.12 -2.33 -2.70
N VAL A 35 -12.65 -3.57 -2.87
CA VAL A 35 -12.70 -4.58 -1.81
C VAL A 35 -11.63 -4.35 -0.75
N MET A 36 -12.05 -4.08 0.49
CA MET A 36 -11.18 -3.84 1.64
C MET A 36 -11.66 -4.63 2.89
N GLY A 37 -11.70 -5.96 2.79
CA GLY A 37 -12.40 -6.82 3.75
C GLY A 37 -11.55 -7.45 4.88
N ALA A 38 -10.22 -7.40 4.80
CA ALA A 38 -9.35 -7.99 5.82
C ALA A 38 -8.04 -7.21 6.01
N GLY A 39 -7.34 -7.49 7.11
CA GLY A 39 -6.02 -6.93 7.43
C GLY A 39 -5.97 -5.41 7.41
N LEU A 40 -4.83 -4.86 6.99
CA LEU A 40 -4.58 -3.43 6.92
C LEU A 40 -5.60 -2.69 6.04
N ALA A 41 -6.05 -3.30 4.94
CA ALA A 41 -7.08 -2.72 4.08
C ALA A 41 -8.41 -2.53 4.84
N LYS A 42 -8.84 -3.52 5.64
CA LYS A 42 -10.04 -3.39 6.47
C LYS A 42 -9.86 -2.30 7.52
N GLN A 43 -8.73 -2.29 8.22
CA GLN A 43 -8.42 -1.28 9.23
C GLN A 43 -8.48 0.14 8.64
N ALA A 44 -8.01 0.32 7.40
CA ALA A 44 -8.09 1.59 6.68
C ALA A 44 -9.53 1.94 6.30
N ALA A 45 -10.33 0.98 5.83
CA ALA A 45 -11.75 1.21 5.51
C ALA A 45 -12.58 1.56 6.76
N ASP A 46 -12.28 0.93 7.91
CA ASP A 46 -12.93 1.22 9.18
C ASP A 46 -12.60 2.64 9.68
N ARG A 47 -11.36 3.10 9.47
CA ARG A 47 -10.89 4.46 9.86
C ARG A 47 -11.34 5.55 8.89
N PHE A 48 -11.43 5.22 7.60
CA PHE A 48 -11.79 6.14 6.52
C PHE A 48 -12.97 5.58 5.72
N PRO A 49 -14.22 5.81 6.16
CA PRO A 49 -15.40 5.20 5.54
C PRO A 49 -15.58 5.52 4.05
N SER A 50 -15.04 6.63 3.56
CA SER A 50 -15.08 7.01 2.14
C SER A 50 -13.99 6.36 1.28
N LEU A 51 -12.94 5.78 1.89
CA LEU A 51 -11.81 5.17 1.19
C LEU A 51 -12.22 4.04 0.22
N PRO A 52 -13.12 3.10 0.57
CA PRO A 52 -13.54 2.07 -0.38
C PRO A 52 -14.21 2.65 -1.64
N SER A 53 -14.99 3.73 -1.51
CA SER A 53 -15.63 4.40 -2.65
C SER A 53 -14.61 5.11 -3.53
N LEU A 54 -13.65 5.82 -2.92
CA LEU A 54 -12.53 6.47 -3.61
C LEU A 54 -11.67 5.46 -4.36
N LEU A 55 -11.30 4.35 -3.70
CA LEU A 55 -10.55 3.25 -4.31
C LEU A 55 -11.32 2.66 -5.49
N GLY A 56 -12.62 2.39 -5.33
CA GLY A 56 -13.44 1.85 -6.41
C GLY A 56 -13.54 2.78 -7.62
N THR A 57 -13.62 4.09 -7.38
CA THR A 57 -13.62 5.11 -8.45
C THR A 57 -12.28 5.15 -9.17
N HIS A 58 -11.18 5.10 -8.42
CA HIS A 58 -9.83 5.03 -8.98
C HIS A 58 -9.63 3.77 -9.83
N LEU A 59 -10.00 2.60 -9.31
CA LEU A 59 -9.91 1.32 -10.02
C LEU A 59 -10.68 1.33 -11.35
N ARG A 60 -11.90 1.91 -11.38
CA ARG A 60 -12.68 2.01 -12.62
C ARG A 60 -11.99 2.88 -13.67
N ARG A 61 -11.41 4.00 -13.23
CA ARG A 61 -10.90 5.02 -14.15
C ARG A 61 -9.49 4.74 -14.64
N PHE A 62 -8.65 4.18 -13.77
CA PHE A 62 -7.21 4.04 -14.01
C PHE A 62 -6.69 2.61 -13.86
N GLY A 63 -7.54 1.67 -13.44
CA GLY A 63 -7.15 0.30 -13.17
C GLY A 63 -6.41 0.14 -11.84
N ASN A 64 -5.77 -1.02 -11.68
CA ASN A 64 -5.10 -1.44 -10.44
C ASN A 64 -3.70 -0.83 -10.29
N ILE A 65 -3.63 0.50 -10.26
CA ILE A 65 -2.38 1.26 -10.11
C ILE A 65 -2.41 2.08 -8.80
N PRO A 66 -1.25 2.41 -8.21
CA PRO A 66 -1.18 3.28 -7.03
C PRO A 66 -1.84 4.64 -7.20
N THR A 67 -2.30 5.20 -6.09
CA THR A 67 -2.77 6.59 -5.99
C THR A 67 -2.56 7.12 -4.59
N SER A 68 -2.33 8.43 -4.49
CA SER A 68 -2.31 9.16 -3.22
C SER A 68 -3.71 9.68 -2.89
N ILE A 69 -4.02 9.75 -1.60
CA ILE A 69 -5.23 10.37 -1.07
C ILE A 69 -4.80 11.39 -0.02
N PRO A 70 -4.47 12.62 -0.43
CA PRO A 70 -3.86 13.63 0.44
C PRO A 70 -4.67 13.95 1.70
N SER A 71 -6.00 14.03 1.57
CA SER A 71 -6.90 14.29 2.71
C SER A 71 -6.83 13.21 3.80
N MET A 72 -6.29 12.02 3.49
CA MET A 72 -6.13 10.91 4.42
C MET A 72 -4.66 10.58 4.71
N ARG A 73 -3.70 11.21 4.01
CA ARG A 73 -2.26 10.83 4.02
C ARG A 73 -2.04 9.34 3.74
N ILE A 74 -2.81 8.80 2.81
CA ILE A 74 -2.75 7.38 2.40
C ILE A 74 -2.19 7.29 0.98
N MET A 75 -1.26 6.37 0.78
CA MET A 75 -0.85 5.85 -0.53
C MET A 75 -1.47 4.47 -0.73
N THR A 76 -2.16 4.22 -1.83
CA THR A 76 -2.56 2.85 -2.16
C THR A 76 -1.38 2.08 -2.72
N LEU A 77 -1.21 0.84 -2.29
CA LEU A 77 -0.16 -0.06 -2.75
C LEU A 77 -0.82 -1.35 -3.25
N PRO A 78 -1.19 -1.43 -4.54
CA PRO A 78 -1.71 -2.66 -5.11
C PRO A 78 -0.72 -3.81 -4.93
N THR A 79 -1.15 -4.91 -4.32
CA THR A 79 -0.32 -6.12 -4.17
C THR A 79 -0.99 -7.36 -4.74
N LYS A 80 -2.30 -7.28 -5.06
CA LYS A 80 -3.08 -8.39 -5.61
C LYS A 80 -3.92 -7.92 -6.79
N HIS A 81 -4.12 -8.79 -7.77
CA HIS A 81 -5.17 -8.60 -8.77
C HIS A 81 -6.55 -8.93 -8.19
N HIS A 82 -6.63 -9.98 -7.38
CA HIS A 82 -7.86 -10.41 -6.72
C HIS A 82 -7.61 -10.68 -5.23
N PHE A 83 -8.50 -10.22 -4.33
CA PHE A 83 -8.29 -10.34 -2.88
C PHE A 83 -8.16 -11.80 -2.37
N ARG A 84 -8.75 -12.76 -3.09
CA ARG A 84 -8.72 -14.20 -2.78
C ARG A 84 -7.44 -14.92 -3.24
N THR A 85 -6.59 -14.31 -4.06
CA THR A 85 -5.36 -14.94 -4.55
C THR A 85 -4.15 -14.49 -3.75
N ALA A 86 -3.01 -15.16 -3.93
CA ALA A 86 -1.72 -14.70 -3.44
C ALA A 86 -1.35 -13.33 -4.03
N SER A 87 -0.43 -12.63 -3.37
CA SER A 87 0.12 -11.38 -3.89
C SER A 87 1.09 -11.61 -5.03
N ASP A 88 1.16 -10.64 -5.93
CA ASP A 88 1.99 -10.72 -7.13
C ASP A 88 3.23 -9.83 -6.96
N LEU A 89 4.42 -10.45 -7.08
CA LEU A 89 5.70 -9.75 -6.89
C LEU A 89 5.93 -8.67 -7.94
N ALA A 90 5.54 -8.92 -9.20
CA ALA A 90 5.69 -7.95 -10.27
C ALA A 90 4.75 -6.75 -10.05
N LEU A 91 3.52 -7.00 -9.60
CA LEU A 91 2.58 -5.94 -9.23
C LEU A 91 3.11 -5.09 -8.07
N ILE A 92 3.69 -5.70 -7.04
CA ILE A 92 4.32 -4.98 -5.92
C ILE A 92 5.47 -4.10 -6.43
N GLN A 93 6.36 -4.68 -7.24
CA GLN A 93 7.52 -3.98 -7.80
C GLN A 93 7.08 -2.77 -8.65
N ASN A 94 6.16 -2.98 -9.59
CA ASN A 94 5.61 -1.94 -10.45
C ASN A 94 4.85 -0.86 -9.66
N SER A 95 4.14 -1.26 -8.61
CA SER A 95 3.44 -0.32 -7.74
C SER A 95 4.42 0.58 -6.99
N LEU A 96 5.51 0.04 -6.43
CA LEU A 96 6.53 0.85 -5.76
C LEU A 96 7.29 1.77 -6.72
N GLN A 97 7.52 1.33 -7.97
CA GLN A 97 8.08 2.19 -9.02
C GLN A 97 7.15 3.38 -9.30
N HIS A 98 5.85 3.14 -9.46
CA HIS A 98 4.89 4.24 -9.68
C HIS A 98 4.77 5.14 -8.45
N ILE A 99 4.75 4.58 -7.25
CA ILE A 99 4.70 5.39 -6.01
C ILE A 99 5.88 6.36 -5.94
N GLN A 100 7.09 5.99 -6.37
CA GLN A 100 8.21 6.95 -6.43
C GLN A 100 7.91 8.18 -7.27
N LEU A 101 7.23 8.02 -8.40
CA LEU A 101 6.82 9.13 -9.25
C LEU A 101 5.82 10.02 -8.51
N ILE A 102 4.87 9.43 -7.79
CA ILE A 102 3.88 10.15 -6.98
C ILE A 102 4.57 10.92 -5.85
N LEU A 103 5.48 10.27 -5.10
CA LEU A 103 6.23 10.91 -4.01
C LEU A 103 7.03 12.11 -4.51
N THR A 104 7.67 12.00 -5.68
CA THR A 104 8.41 13.12 -6.29
C THR A 104 7.47 14.24 -6.71
N ARG A 105 6.37 13.92 -7.40
CA ARG A 105 5.39 14.91 -7.88
C ARG A 105 4.74 15.67 -6.73
N GLU A 106 4.43 14.98 -5.65
CA GLU A 106 3.70 15.53 -4.50
C GLU A 106 4.62 16.01 -3.37
N ARG A 107 5.93 15.94 -3.56
CA ARG A 107 6.95 16.36 -2.59
C ARG A 107 6.76 15.70 -1.23
N ILE A 108 6.53 14.38 -1.25
CA ILE A 108 6.40 13.56 -0.04
C ILE A 108 7.78 12.96 0.28
N ASP A 109 8.38 13.41 1.37
CA ASP A 109 9.76 13.05 1.76
C ASP A 109 9.86 11.71 2.50
N ARG A 110 8.74 11.19 3.01
CA ARG A 110 8.70 9.91 3.74
C ARG A 110 7.36 9.20 3.58
N LEU A 111 7.43 7.91 3.24
CA LEU A 111 6.31 7.00 3.17
C LEU A 111 6.60 5.76 4.05
N TYR A 112 5.78 5.56 5.07
CA TYR A 112 5.83 4.37 5.90
C TYR A 112 5.02 3.25 5.24
N CYS A 113 5.64 2.09 5.08
CA CYS A 113 5.06 0.97 4.34
C CYS A 113 4.89 -0.25 5.25
N PRO A 114 3.85 -1.08 5.05
CA PRO A 114 3.84 -2.44 5.58
C PRO A 114 4.87 -3.28 4.81
N HIS A 115 5.06 -4.55 5.16
CA HIS A 115 5.65 -5.51 4.23
C HIS A 115 4.63 -5.92 3.17
N PRO A 116 4.65 -5.37 1.94
CA PRO A 116 3.62 -5.63 0.95
C PRO A 116 3.60 -7.10 0.55
N GLY A 117 2.40 -7.66 0.47
CA GLY A 117 2.19 -9.04 0.06
C GLY A 117 2.56 -10.10 1.10
N CYS A 118 2.99 -9.71 2.30
CA CYS A 118 3.17 -10.64 3.42
C CYS A 118 1.84 -10.93 4.15
N GLY A 119 1.86 -11.91 5.07
CA GLY A 119 0.68 -12.34 5.83
C GLY A 119 -0.39 -12.94 4.91
N LEU A 120 -1.55 -12.28 4.79
CA LEU A 120 -2.63 -12.69 3.88
C LEU A 120 -2.23 -12.72 2.40
N GLY A 121 -1.11 -12.10 2.05
CA GLY A 121 -0.56 -12.12 0.71
C GLY A 121 0.32 -13.34 0.38
N GLN A 122 0.67 -14.15 1.37
CA GLN A 122 1.43 -15.42 1.25
C GLN A 122 2.86 -15.30 0.70
N LEU A 123 3.43 -14.10 0.60
CA LEU A 123 4.85 -13.91 0.29
C LEU A 123 5.67 -13.79 1.58
N SER A 124 6.91 -14.28 1.55
CA SER A 124 7.88 -13.97 2.60
C SER A 124 8.46 -12.59 2.38
N TRP A 125 8.85 -11.92 3.47
CA TRP A 125 9.51 -10.62 3.35
C TRP A 125 10.81 -10.72 2.56
N GLN A 126 11.54 -11.84 2.65
CA GLN A 126 12.75 -12.08 1.86
C GLN A 126 12.48 -12.05 0.34
N GLN A 127 11.40 -12.68 -0.12
CA GLN A 127 11.01 -12.67 -1.54
C GLN A 127 10.70 -11.24 -2.02
N VAL A 128 9.94 -10.50 -1.22
CA VAL A 128 9.55 -9.12 -1.53
C VAL A 128 10.77 -8.21 -1.52
N ARG A 129 11.60 -8.30 -0.47
CA ARG A 129 12.81 -7.51 -0.32
C ARG A 129 13.76 -7.68 -1.50
N ALA A 130 13.90 -8.90 -2.02
CA ALA A 130 14.76 -9.19 -3.17
C ALA A 130 14.35 -8.44 -4.45
N VAL A 131 13.05 -8.19 -4.66
CA VAL A 131 12.59 -7.49 -5.88
C VAL A 131 12.51 -5.97 -5.68
N ILE A 132 12.27 -5.49 -4.46
CA ILE A 132 12.08 -4.05 -4.21
C ILE A 132 13.39 -3.29 -3.94
N VAL A 133 14.48 -3.97 -3.57
CA VAL A 133 15.77 -3.33 -3.20
C VAL A 133 16.37 -2.48 -4.32
N HIS A 134 16.04 -2.79 -5.58
CA HIS A 134 16.46 -2.04 -6.76
C HIS A 134 15.43 -0.99 -7.21
N VAL A 135 14.28 -0.95 -6.54
CA VAL A 135 13.19 -0.03 -6.83
C VAL A 135 13.17 1.11 -5.82
N VAL A 136 13.09 0.81 -4.53
CA VAL A 136 12.82 1.83 -3.51
C VAL A 136 14.05 2.65 -3.15
N ASP A 137 13.81 3.90 -2.73
CA ASP A 137 14.83 4.81 -2.22
C ASP A 137 14.66 5.11 -0.72
N HIS A 138 15.43 6.08 -0.24
CA HIS A 138 15.48 6.48 1.17
C HIS A 138 14.15 7.03 1.74
N ARG A 139 13.17 7.36 0.88
CA ARG A 139 11.86 7.86 1.30
C ARG A 139 10.96 6.74 1.85
N PHE A 140 11.24 5.48 1.51
CA PHE A 140 10.47 4.33 1.97
C PHE A 140 11.04 3.80 3.29
N LEU A 141 10.18 3.64 4.29
CA LEU A 141 10.51 2.95 5.54
C LEU A 141 9.51 1.82 5.79
N PHE A 142 9.98 0.58 5.78
CA PHE A 142 9.14 -0.61 5.97
C PHE A 142 9.03 -0.95 7.46
N LEU A 143 7.80 -1.03 7.98
CA LEU A 143 7.54 -1.31 9.39
C LEU A 143 7.21 -2.78 9.61
N HIS A 144 7.96 -3.40 10.52
CA HIS A 144 7.63 -4.66 11.17
C HIS A 144 6.60 -4.38 12.26
N SER A 145 5.36 -4.82 12.03
CA SER A 145 4.32 -4.76 13.06
C SER A 145 4.84 -5.42 14.32
N THR A 146 4.81 -4.68 15.42
CA THR A 146 4.88 -5.28 16.74
C THR A 146 3.57 -6.05 16.94
N ALA A 147 3.68 -7.35 17.20
CA ALA A 147 2.53 -8.19 17.54
C ALA A 147 1.92 -7.76 18.88
#